data_AF-A0A0L0SXU3-F1
#
_entry.id   AF-A0A0L0SXU3-F1
#
_cell.length_a   1.000
_cell.length_b   1.000
_cell.length_c   1.000
_cell.angle_alpha   90.00
_cell.angle_beta   90.00
_cell.angle_gamma   90.00
#
_symmetry.space_group_name_H-M   'P 1'
#
loop_
_entity.id
_entity.type
_entity.pdbx_description
1 polymer ?
#
loop_
_entity_poly.entity_id
_entity_poly.type
_entity_poly.pdbx_seq_one_letter_code
_entity_poly.pdbx_strand_id
1 'polypeptide(L)'
;MARPDKYTTVLYPTDVPMPQPDGAIRVRFPKQFEFLGYYPVSLLNTGITVDSSPEFCVEFAGKLYAMRDAAAFAEFMRTPVRFARQKLTSKLPVRVAPIPLASLPTTIYLEKAVSNVLNKALEHVGKLRPKLPFMNMSDSAILILASCSRPRILGSRAMSATSGSSTCRRSPTAETWCASWRTK
;
A
#
# COMPACT_ATOMS: atom_id res chain seq x y z
N MET A 1 8.61 -27.99 -50.76
CA MET A 1 8.27 -27.80 -49.33
C MET A 1 6.76 -27.66 -49.22
N ALA A 2 6.10 -28.56 -48.50
CA ALA A 2 4.65 -28.48 -48.29
C ALA A 2 4.33 -27.20 -47.51
N ARG A 3 3.48 -26.34 -48.07
CA ARG A 3 2.91 -25.17 -47.37
C ARG A 3 1.55 -25.58 -46.81
N PRO A 4 1.47 -26.05 -45.55
CA PRO A 4 0.21 -26.48 -44.94
C PRO A 4 -0.80 -25.33 -44.87
N ASP A 5 -0.34 -24.07 -44.90
CA ASP A 5 -1.14 -22.85 -44.87
C ASP A 5 -2.15 -22.74 -46.02
N LYS A 6 -1.93 -23.47 -47.13
CA LYS A 6 -2.84 -23.48 -48.29
C LYS A 6 -4.14 -24.27 -48.02
N TYR A 7 -4.16 -25.11 -47.00
CA TYR A 7 -5.28 -26.01 -46.70
C TYR A 7 -6.16 -25.54 -45.54
N THR A 8 -5.86 -24.39 -44.95
CA THR A 8 -6.68 -23.78 -43.91
C THR A 8 -7.33 -22.51 -44.46
N THR A 9 -8.62 -22.60 -44.80
CA THR A 9 -9.48 -21.45 -45.12
C THR A 9 -9.74 -20.56 -43.91
N VAL A 10 -9.49 -21.07 -42.70
CA VAL A 10 -9.63 -20.35 -41.44
C VAL A 10 -8.27 -19.76 -41.08
N LEU A 11 -8.18 -18.43 -41.01
CA LEU A 11 -7.02 -17.79 -40.41
C LEU A 11 -6.92 -18.27 -38.96
N TYR A 12 -5.74 -18.72 -38.52
CA TYR A 12 -5.53 -19.14 -37.14
C TYR A 12 -6.05 -18.02 -36.21
N PRO A 13 -6.91 -18.35 -35.22
CA PRO A 13 -7.45 -17.34 -34.34
C PRO A 13 -6.27 -16.65 -33.64
N THR A 14 -6.18 -15.33 -33.80
CA THR A 14 -5.13 -14.52 -33.19
C THR A 14 -5.28 -14.45 -31.65
N ASP A 15 -6.41 -14.96 -31.15
CA ASP A 15 -6.83 -14.91 -29.76
C ASP A 15 -6.46 -16.19 -28.99
N VAL A 16 -5.24 -16.69 -29.16
CA VAL A 16 -4.73 -17.80 -28.34
C VAL A 16 -4.00 -17.20 -27.12
N PRO A 17 -4.37 -17.58 -25.88
CA PRO A 17 -3.66 -17.11 -24.70
C PRO A 17 -2.25 -17.71 -24.68
N MET A 18 -1.24 -16.84 -24.70
CA MET A 18 0.16 -17.24 -24.69
C MET A 18 0.82 -16.86 -23.34
N PRO A 19 1.22 -17.84 -22.51
CA PRO A 19 2.05 -17.58 -21.33
C PRO A 19 3.30 -16.80 -21.74
N GLN A 20 3.62 -15.75 -21.00
CA GLN A 20 4.88 -15.04 -21.16
C GLN A 20 5.87 -15.53 -20.09
N PRO A 21 7.13 -15.85 -20.47
CA PRO A 21 8.14 -16.21 -19.50
C PRO A 21 8.58 -14.99 -18.69
N ASP A 22 9.10 -15.25 -17.49
CA ASP A 22 9.55 -14.23 -16.56
C ASP A 22 10.56 -13.28 -17.23
N GLY A 23 10.29 -11.97 -17.14
CA GLY A 23 11.14 -10.92 -17.71
C GLY A 23 10.89 -10.57 -19.19
N ALA A 24 10.13 -11.39 -19.95
CA ALA A 24 9.79 -11.06 -21.35
C ALA A 24 8.98 -9.75 -21.49
N ILE A 25 8.28 -9.37 -20.43
CA ILE A 25 7.52 -8.12 -20.35
C ILE A 25 8.42 -6.90 -20.54
N ARG A 26 9.67 -6.94 -20.03
CA ARG A 26 10.60 -5.81 -20.11
C ARG A 26 10.99 -5.47 -21.55
N VAL A 27 11.07 -6.50 -22.40
CA VAL A 27 11.41 -6.37 -23.84
C VAL A 27 10.25 -5.76 -24.63
N ARG A 28 9.02 -5.89 -24.13
CA ARG A 28 7.78 -5.43 -24.79
C ARG A 28 7.38 -4.01 -24.39
N PHE A 29 8.20 -3.30 -23.62
CA PHE A 29 8.03 -1.87 -23.38
C PHE A 29 7.98 -1.13 -24.72
N PRO A 30 6.99 -0.24 -24.99
CA PRO A 30 6.11 0.47 -24.06
C PRO A 30 4.70 -0.13 -23.86
N LYS A 31 4.42 -1.39 -24.29
CA LYS A 31 3.11 -2.00 -24.04
C LYS A 31 2.86 -2.11 -22.53
N GLN A 32 1.73 -1.57 -22.07
CA GLN A 32 1.31 -1.60 -20.66
C GLN A 32 0.37 -2.78 -20.39
N PHE A 33 0.27 -3.16 -19.12
CA PHE A 33 -0.73 -4.12 -18.68
C PHE A 33 -2.13 -3.54 -18.80
N GLU A 34 -3.06 -4.37 -19.25
CA GLU A 34 -4.48 -4.09 -19.13
C GLU A 34 -4.88 -4.00 -17.66
N PHE A 35 -6.03 -3.38 -17.42
CA PHE A 35 -6.55 -3.15 -16.07
C PHE A 35 -5.61 -2.37 -15.15
N LEU A 36 -4.72 -1.53 -15.70
CA LEU A 36 -3.70 -0.78 -14.94
C LEU A 36 -2.79 -1.68 -14.10
N GLY A 37 -2.65 -2.96 -14.47
CA GLY A 37 -1.90 -3.96 -13.69
C GLY A 37 -2.65 -4.53 -12.49
N TYR A 38 -3.98 -4.41 -12.42
CA TYR A 38 -4.80 -5.20 -11.52
C TYR A 38 -5.11 -6.56 -12.15
N TYR A 39 -5.28 -7.61 -11.35
CA TYR A 39 -5.56 -8.92 -11.93
C TYR A 39 -7.05 -9.10 -12.31
N PRO A 40 -7.36 -9.54 -13.54
CA PRO A 40 -8.74 -9.62 -14.07
C PRO A 40 -9.67 -10.52 -13.27
N VAL A 41 -9.18 -11.67 -12.80
CA VAL A 41 -10.03 -12.73 -12.20
C VAL A 41 -10.76 -12.24 -10.95
N SER A 42 -10.13 -11.47 -10.06
CA SER A 42 -10.83 -10.93 -8.87
C SER A 42 -11.72 -9.78 -9.19
N LEU A 43 -11.34 -8.94 -10.16
CA LEU A 43 -12.22 -7.88 -10.61
C LEU A 43 -13.57 -8.44 -11.07
N LEU A 44 -13.58 -9.62 -11.70
CA LEU A 44 -14.82 -10.28 -12.12
C LEU A 44 -15.50 -11.08 -11.00
N ASN A 45 -14.73 -11.89 -10.26
CA ASN A 45 -15.29 -12.86 -9.32
C ASN A 45 -15.69 -12.23 -7.97
N THR A 46 -14.89 -11.28 -7.45
CA THR A 46 -15.11 -10.67 -6.12
C THR A 46 -15.43 -9.18 -6.19
N GLY A 47 -15.10 -8.52 -7.31
CA GLY A 47 -15.19 -7.07 -7.46
C GLY A 47 -14.12 -6.30 -6.68
N ILE A 48 -13.16 -6.99 -6.06
CA ILE A 48 -12.09 -6.38 -5.27
C ILE A 48 -10.88 -6.16 -6.17
N THR A 49 -10.36 -4.95 -6.14
CA THR A 49 -9.12 -4.58 -6.82
C THR A 49 -7.92 -5.05 -6.00
N VAL A 50 -7.10 -5.90 -6.59
CA VAL A 50 -5.89 -6.39 -5.95
C VAL A 50 -4.79 -6.42 -7.01
N ASP A 51 -3.58 -6.05 -6.59
CA ASP A 51 -2.44 -5.94 -7.49
C ASP A 51 -2.04 -7.31 -8.06
N SER A 52 -1.62 -7.32 -9.33
CA SER A 52 -1.09 -8.51 -10.00
C SER A 52 0.42 -8.66 -9.82
N SER A 53 0.92 -9.89 -9.92
CA SER A 53 2.36 -10.16 -10.04
C SER A 53 2.77 -10.17 -11.52
N PRO A 54 3.92 -9.55 -11.89
CA PRO A 54 4.43 -9.62 -13.26
C PRO A 54 4.94 -11.02 -13.66
N GLU A 55 5.10 -11.95 -12.70
CA GLU A 55 5.55 -13.33 -12.95
C GLU A 55 4.49 -14.13 -13.73
N PHE A 56 3.21 -13.93 -13.42
CA PHE A 56 2.12 -14.68 -14.05
C PHE A 56 1.46 -13.86 -15.16
N CYS A 57 2.15 -13.69 -16.30
CA CYS A 57 1.67 -12.89 -17.42
C CYS A 57 1.16 -13.73 -18.61
N VAL A 58 0.05 -13.32 -19.19
CA VAL A 58 -0.54 -13.90 -20.41
C VAL A 58 -0.74 -12.81 -21.46
N GLU A 59 -0.33 -13.10 -22.69
CA GLU A 59 -0.73 -12.32 -23.86
C GLU A 59 -1.99 -12.93 -24.46
N PHE A 60 -3.03 -12.12 -24.65
CA PHE A 60 -4.28 -12.54 -25.27
C PHE A 60 -4.83 -11.41 -26.14
N ALA A 61 -5.16 -11.70 -27.40
CA ALA A 61 -5.66 -10.71 -28.37
C ALA A 61 -4.75 -9.45 -28.50
N GLY A 62 -3.42 -9.65 -28.42
CA GLY A 62 -2.42 -8.57 -28.48
C GLY A 62 -2.28 -7.71 -27.22
N LYS A 63 -3.04 -8.04 -26.16
CA LYS A 63 -3.06 -7.36 -24.86
C LYS A 63 -2.34 -8.19 -23.80
N LEU A 64 -1.74 -7.50 -22.83
CA LEU A 64 -1.02 -8.13 -21.72
C LEU A 64 -1.88 -8.12 -20.46
N TYR A 65 -2.09 -9.31 -19.89
CA TYR A 65 -2.78 -9.51 -18.63
C TYR A 65 -1.80 -10.09 -17.61
N ALA A 66 -1.90 -9.63 -16.36
CA ALA A 66 -1.09 -10.13 -15.25
C ALA A 66 -1.98 -10.69 -14.15
N MET A 67 -1.56 -11.80 -13.57
CA MET A 67 -2.30 -12.56 -12.57
C MET A 67 -1.58 -12.48 -11.23
N ARG A 68 -2.30 -12.70 -10.13
CA ARG A 68 -1.69 -12.71 -8.80
C ARG A 68 -0.94 -14.00 -8.52
N ASP A 69 -1.62 -15.13 -8.75
CA ASP A 69 -1.17 -16.47 -8.36
C ASP A 69 -1.31 -17.46 -9.53
N ALA A 70 -0.62 -18.58 -9.45
CA ALA A 70 -0.70 -19.67 -10.44
C ALA A 70 -2.12 -20.24 -10.60
N ALA A 71 -2.93 -20.26 -9.53
CA ALA A 71 -4.33 -20.70 -9.60
C ALA A 71 -5.19 -19.76 -10.46
N ALA A 72 -5.03 -18.44 -10.26
CA ALA A 72 -5.72 -17.44 -11.06
C ALA A 72 -5.23 -17.46 -12.52
N PHE A 73 -3.94 -17.72 -12.74
CA PHE A 73 -3.36 -17.93 -14.06
C PHE A 73 -4.02 -19.10 -14.82
N ALA A 74 -4.18 -20.26 -14.17
CA ALA A 74 -4.87 -21.40 -14.75
C ALA A 74 -6.34 -21.10 -15.06
N GLU A 75 -7.03 -20.35 -14.18
CA GLU A 75 -8.42 -19.93 -14.41
C GLU A 75 -8.53 -19.02 -15.65
N PHE A 76 -7.60 -18.08 -15.83
CA PHE A 76 -7.56 -17.20 -16.99
C PHE A 76 -7.30 -17.98 -18.28
N MET A 77 -6.34 -18.91 -18.28
CA MET A 77 -6.03 -19.76 -19.43
C MET A 77 -7.23 -20.59 -19.90
N ARG A 78 -8.11 -20.99 -18.97
CA ARG A 78 -9.31 -21.77 -19.29
C ARG A 78 -10.37 -20.96 -20.03
N THR A 79 -10.59 -19.70 -19.63
CA THR A 79 -11.65 -18.83 -20.20
C THR A 79 -11.19 -17.38 -20.37
N PRO A 80 -10.20 -17.11 -21.25
CA PRO A 80 -9.61 -15.77 -21.37
C PRO A 80 -10.60 -14.74 -21.91
N VAL A 81 -11.50 -15.15 -22.81
CA VAL A 81 -12.52 -14.29 -23.42
C VAL A 81 -13.45 -13.65 -22.37
N ARG A 82 -13.77 -14.39 -21.30
CA ARG A 82 -14.67 -13.92 -20.23
C ARG A 82 -14.06 -12.74 -19.47
N PHE A 83 -12.78 -12.85 -19.14
CA PHE A 83 -12.05 -11.82 -18.40
C PHE A 83 -11.63 -10.67 -19.31
N ALA A 84 -11.30 -10.93 -20.58
CA ALA A 84 -10.90 -9.91 -21.54
C ALA A 84 -12.03 -8.94 -21.93
N ARG A 85 -13.30 -9.39 -21.91
CA ARG A 85 -14.47 -8.56 -22.20
C ARG A 85 -14.90 -7.65 -21.04
N GLN A 86 -14.28 -7.80 -19.86
CA GLN A 86 -14.61 -6.97 -18.71
C GLN A 86 -14.19 -5.52 -18.96
N LYS A 87 -15.14 -4.59 -18.77
CA LYS A 87 -14.86 -3.15 -18.79
C LYS A 87 -14.56 -2.68 -17.38
N LEU A 88 -13.47 -1.93 -17.21
CA LEU A 88 -13.21 -1.24 -15.96
C LEU A 88 -14.35 -0.25 -15.67
N THR A 89 -14.91 -0.34 -14.48
CA THR A 89 -15.73 0.75 -13.94
C THR A 89 -14.81 1.96 -13.75
N SER A 90 -15.34 3.17 -13.95
CA SER A 90 -14.54 4.40 -14.03
C SER A 90 -13.77 4.77 -12.75
N LYS A 91 -13.97 4.05 -11.64
CA LYS A 91 -13.37 4.35 -10.34
C LYS A 91 -12.63 3.14 -9.79
N LEU A 92 -11.39 2.96 -10.24
CA LEU A 92 -10.43 2.11 -9.55
C LEU A 92 -9.78 2.91 -8.41
N PRO A 93 -9.46 2.26 -7.28
CA PRO A 93 -8.65 2.90 -6.25
C PRO A 93 -7.29 3.28 -6.84
N VAL A 94 -6.85 4.48 -6.52
CA VAL A 94 -5.51 4.95 -6.91
C VAL A 94 -4.50 4.13 -6.13
N ARG A 95 -3.49 3.58 -6.83
CA ARG A 95 -2.34 2.95 -6.17
C ARG A 95 -1.64 3.96 -5.30
N VAL A 96 -1.65 3.73 -3.99
CA VAL A 96 -0.96 4.59 -3.03
C VAL A 96 0.51 4.17 -3.02
N ALA A 97 1.30 4.77 -3.91
CA ALA A 97 2.75 4.72 -3.77
C ALA A 97 3.16 5.57 -2.55
N PRO A 98 4.13 5.13 -1.73
CA PRO A 98 4.61 5.94 -0.62
C PRO A 98 5.26 7.21 -1.17
N ILE A 99 4.60 8.35 -0.95
CA ILE A 99 5.13 9.67 -1.30
C ILE A 99 6.12 10.05 -0.19
N PRO A 100 7.40 10.32 -0.50
CA PRO A 100 8.36 10.70 0.52
C PRO A 100 7.97 12.05 1.14
N LEU A 101 8.02 12.16 2.47
CA LEU A 101 7.61 13.38 3.19
C LEU A 101 8.33 14.65 2.71
N ALA A 102 9.56 14.51 2.22
CA ALA A 102 10.38 15.61 1.72
C ALA A 102 9.91 16.19 0.37
N SER A 103 9.13 15.44 -0.43
CA SER A 103 8.66 15.91 -1.72
C SER A 103 7.29 16.61 -1.66
N LEU A 104 6.67 16.70 -0.48
CA LEU A 104 5.36 17.31 -0.33
C LEU A 104 5.46 18.83 -0.16
N PRO A 105 4.48 19.59 -0.68
CA PRO A 105 4.32 21.00 -0.35
C PRO A 105 4.27 21.23 1.17
N THR A 106 4.78 22.37 1.63
CA THR A 106 4.91 22.71 3.06
C THR A 106 3.64 22.47 3.85
N THR A 107 2.47 22.87 3.32
CA THR A 107 1.17 22.68 3.99
C THR A 107 0.89 21.21 4.30
N ILE A 108 1.11 20.33 3.32
CA ILE A 108 0.83 18.89 3.47
C ILE A 108 1.86 18.24 4.38
N TYR A 109 3.13 18.65 4.26
CA TYR A 109 4.18 18.20 5.17
C TYR A 109 3.81 18.48 6.63
N LEU A 110 3.36 19.70 6.95
CA LEU A 110 2.97 20.07 8.32
C LEU A 110 1.78 19.26 8.81
N GLU A 111 0.77 19.04 7.98
CA GLU A 111 -0.39 18.22 8.31
C GLU A 111 0.02 16.78 8.64
N LYS A 112 0.92 16.16 7.85
CA LYS A 112 1.30 14.75 8.04
C LYS A 112 2.34 14.55 9.14
N ALA A 113 3.33 15.43 9.24
CA ALA A 113 4.45 15.26 10.15
C ALA A 113 4.16 15.80 11.57
N VAL A 114 3.50 16.96 11.67
CA VAL A 114 3.44 17.73 12.92
C VAL A 114 2.07 17.61 13.60
N SER A 115 0.98 17.57 12.83
CA SER A 115 -0.40 17.63 13.35
C SER A 115 -0.69 16.59 14.44
N ASN A 116 -0.39 15.31 14.17
CA ASN A 116 -0.70 14.23 15.10
C ASN A 116 0.06 14.34 16.44
N VAL A 117 1.29 14.83 16.40
CA VAL A 117 2.11 15.00 17.61
C VAL A 117 1.59 16.17 18.43
N LEU A 118 1.26 17.29 17.78
CA LEU A 118 0.70 18.46 18.45
C LEU A 118 -0.67 18.18 19.07
N ASN A 119 -1.57 17.50 18.36
CA ASN A 119 -2.89 17.16 18.88
C ASN A 119 -2.79 16.30 20.15
N LYS A 120 -1.94 15.27 20.13
CA LYS A 120 -1.70 14.43 21.32
C LYS A 120 -1.07 15.21 22.48
N ALA A 121 -0.14 16.12 22.19
CA ALA A 121 0.48 16.96 23.21
C ALA A 121 -0.56 17.92 23.83
N LEU A 122 -1.41 18.54 23.01
CA LEU A 122 -2.48 19.43 23.46
C LEU A 122 -3.54 18.67 24.27
N GLU A 123 -3.93 17.47 23.87
CA GLU A 123 -4.80 16.60 24.65
C GLU A 123 -4.21 16.29 26.03
N HIS A 124 -2.90 16.03 26.10
CA HIS A 124 -2.20 15.75 27.35
C HIS A 124 -2.15 16.98 28.27
N VAL A 125 -1.80 18.15 27.72
CA VAL A 125 -1.81 19.42 28.48
C VAL A 125 -3.21 19.77 28.95
N GLY A 126 -4.24 19.55 28.12
CA GLY A 126 -5.64 19.76 28.48
C GLY A 126 -6.10 18.88 29.64
N LYS A 127 -5.61 17.64 29.72
CA LYS A 127 -5.88 16.71 30.83
C LYS A 127 -5.13 17.11 32.11
N LEU A 128 -3.86 17.51 31.98
CA LEU A 128 -3.02 17.84 33.13
C LEU A 128 -3.32 19.21 33.75
N ARG A 129 -3.77 20.18 32.95
CA ARG A 129 -3.96 21.60 33.31
C ARG A 129 -2.86 22.11 34.26
N PRO A 130 -1.58 22.05 33.83
CA PRO A 130 -0.45 22.21 34.73
C PRO A 130 -0.34 23.66 35.25
N LYS A 131 -0.24 23.81 36.57
CA LYS A 131 0.25 25.02 37.23
C LYS A 131 1.58 24.69 37.90
N LEU A 132 2.67 25.10 37.27
CA LEU A 132 4.00 24.97 37.87
C LEU A 132 4.20 26.10 38.89
N PRO A 133 4.90 25.84 40.00
CA PRO A 133 5.19 26.89 40.97
C PRO A 133 6.01 28.00 40.29
N PHE A 134 5.71 29.26 40.62
CA PHE A 134 6.37 30.46 40.09
C PHE A 134 6.18 30.73 38.58
N MET A 135 5.23 30.07 37.90
CA MET A 135 4.93 30.29 36.49
C MET A 135 3.44 30.50 36.21
N ASN A 136 3.13 31.22 35.14
CA ASN A 136 1.76 31.35 34.64
C ASN A 136 1.29 30.05 33.97
N MET A 137 -0.04 29.86 33.89
CA MET A 137 -0.62 28.68 33.21
C MET A 137 -0.19 28.55 31.75
N SER A 138 0.01 29.67 31.05
CA SER A 138 0.45 29.69 29.65
C SER A 138 1.89 29.20 29.51
N ASP A 139 2.78 29.68 30.39
CA ASP A 139 4.21 29.36 30.33
C ASP A 139 4.46 27.90 30.73
N SER A 140 3.74 27.40 31.75
CA SER A 140 3.79 25.99 32.13
C SER A 140 3.25 25.07 31.04
N ALA A 141 2.18 25.47 30.34
CA ALA A 141 1.62 24.71 29.23
C ALA A 141 2.62 24.58 28.07
N ILE A 142 3.34 25.66 27.72
CA ILE A 142 4.35 25.64 26.65
C ILE A 142 5.49 24.68 26.98
N LEU A 143 6.00 24.69 28.21
CA LEU A 143 7.08 23.78 28.64
C LEU A 143 6.66 22.31 28.52
N ILE A 144 5.44 21.98 28.97
CA ILE A 144 4.93 20.61 28.88
C ILE A 144 4.67 20.23 27.42
N LEU A 145 4.10 21.12 26.59
CA LEU A 145 3.92 20.89 25.16
C LEU A 145 5.25 20.57 24.47
N ALA A 146 6.29 21.38 24.70
CA ALA A 146 7.62 21.17 24.13
C ALA A 146 8.26 19.86 24.61
N SER A 147 8.00 19.47 25.86
CA SER A 147 8.46 18.18 26.42
C SER A 147 7.76 16.98 25.76
N CYS A 148 6.47 17.11 25.46
CA CYS A 148 5.66 16.06 24.86
C CYS A 148 5.86 15.91 23.36
N SER A 149 6.14 17.01 22.65
CA SER A 149 6.34 17.02 21.20
C SER A 149 7.71 16.51 20.77
N ARG A 150 8.64 16.32 21.71
CA ARG A 150 9.98 15.81 21.41
C ARG A 150 9.88 14.32 21.07
N PRO A 151 10.20 13.90 19.83
CA PRO A 151 10.23 12.48 19.51
C PRO A 151 11.27 11.82 20.42
N ARG A 152 10.83 10.90 21.27
CA ARG A 152 11.75 10.04 22.02
C ARG A 152 12.47 9.17 20.98
N ILE A 153 13.68 9.57 20.62
CA ILE A 153 14.62 8.77 19.84
C ILE A 153 15.11 7.64 20.76
N LEU A 154 14.22 6.74 21.16
CA LEU A 154 14.58 5.52 21.87
C LEU A 154 13.63 4.43 21.38
N GLY A 155 14.08 3.66 20.38
CA GLY A 155 13.48 2.37 20.05
C GLY A 155 12.87 2.18 18.65
N SER A 156 13.17 2.98 17.63
CA SER A 156 12.85 2.63 16.24
C SER A 156 13.99 1.84 15.59
N ARG A 157 14.29 0.66 16.13
CA ARG A 157 14.94 -0.41 15.38
C ARG A 157 14.26 -1.73 15.76
N ALA A 158 13.81 -2.42 14.72
CA ALA A 158 13.18 -3.75 14.68
C ALA A 158 11.65 -3.81 14.94
N MET A 159 10.87 -3.76 13.86
CA MET A 159 9.72 -4.65 13.65
C MET A 159 9.55 -4.94 12.15
N SER A 160 10.50 -5.69 11.58
CA SER A 160 10.18 -6.66 10.54
C SER A 160 9.83 -7.96 11.27
N ALA A 161 8.53 -8.22 11.46
CA ALA A 161 8.05 -9.44 12.11
C ALA A 161 7.36 -10.32 11.07
N THR A 162 8.16 -11.24 10.53
CA THR A 162 7.71 -12.58 10.15
C THR A 162 7.16 -13.28 11.40
N SER A 163 6.07 -14.01 11.22
CA SER A 163 5.46 -15.03 12.07
C SER A 163 6.17 -15.45 13.38
N GLY A 164 5.41 -15.53 14.48
CA GLY A 164 5.71 -16.46 15.58
C GLY A 164 5.44 -15.89 16.97
N SER A 165 4.49 -16.53 17.65
CA SER A 165 4.16 -16.45 19.08
C SER A 165 5.24 -15.91 20.04
N SER A 166 4.83 -15.01 20.95
CA SER A 166 4.95 -15.13 22.42
C SER A 166 5.01 -13.76 23.13
N THR A 167 4.19 -13.65 24.18
CA THR A 167 4.28 -12.73 25.32
C THR A 167 4.43 -11.22 25.06
N CYS A 168 3.28 -10.56 24.89
CA CYS A 168 3.09 -9.11 25.10
C CYS A 168 3.53 -8.68 26.51
N ARG A 169 4.77 -8.24 26.65
CA ARG A 169 5.23 -7.47 27.81
C ARG A 169 4.64 -6.06 27.67
N ARG A 170 3.58 -5.77 28.45
CA ARG A 170 2.91 -4.45 28.47
C ARG A 170 3.94 -3.35 28.72
N SER A 171 4.08 -2.46 27.76
CA SER A 171 4.79 -1.19 27.91
C SER A 171 4.09 -0.36 29.00
N PRO A 172 4.82 0.43 29.81
CA PRO A 172 4.19 1.27 30.81
C PRO A 172 3.35 2.32 30.10
N THR A 173 2.05 2.33 30.39
CA THR A 173 1.14 3.39 29.97
C THR A 173 1.64 4.74 30.47
N ALA A 174 1.33 5.79 29.70
CA ALA A 174 1.75 7.18 29.89
C ALA A 174 1.40 7.80 31.27
N GLU A 175 0.66 7.08 32.12
CA GLU A 175 0.31 7.46 33.48
C GLU A 175 1.49 7.40 34.46
N THR A 176 2.51 6.58 34.19
CA THR A 176 3.66 6.40 35.09
C THR A 176 4.61 7.60 35.12
N TRP A 177 4.58 8.47 34.10
CA TRP A 177 5.53 9.59 34.01
C TRP A 177 5.07 10.86 34.74
N CYS A 178 3.76 11.11 34.86
CA CYS A 178 3.26 12.24 35.63
C CYS A 178 3.46 12.08 37.15
N ALA A 179 3.62 10.84 37.64
CA ALA A 179 3.90 10.58 39.05
C ALA A 179 5.31 11.03 39.47
N SER A 180 6.28 11.02 38.55
CA SER A 180 7.68 11.39 38.85
C SER A 180 7.89 12.87 39.16
N TRP A 181 6.97 13.75 38.78
CA TRP A 181 7.08 15.21 38.99
C TRP A 181 6.18 15.74 40.12
N ARG A 182 5.39 14.86 40.76
CA ARG A 182 4.50 15.25 41.87
C ARG A 182 5.15 15.11 43.26
N THR A 183 6.36 14.55 43.32
CA THR A 183 7.14 14.42 44.56
C THR A 183 8.50 15.10 44.41
N LYS A 184 8.52 16.43 44.51
CA LYS A 184 9.64 17.23 45.01
C LYS A 184 9.16 18.64 45.32
#